data_AF-A0A8S0G749-F1
#
_entry.id   AF-A0A8S0G749-F1
#
_cell.length_a   1.000
_cell.length_b   1.000
_cell.length_c   1.000
_cell.angle_alpha   90.00
_cell.angle_beta   90.00
_cell.angle_gamma   90.00
#
_symmetry.space_group_name_H-M   'P 1'
#
loop_
_entity.id
_entity.type
_entity.pdbx_description
1 polymer ?
#
loop_
_entity_poly.entity_id
_entity_poly.type
_entity_poly.pdbx_seq_one_letter_code
_entity_poly.pdbx_strand_id
1 'polypeptide(L)'
;MMPNTINAPGLDNALPGLGGTAKGLVKVRGTVEAPQLLADITARGLRWQELSVAQVRVEGDIKSTDQIAGKLDVRVEQISQPDVNINLVTLNAKGSEKQHELQLRIQGEPVSGQLNLAGSFDRKEERWKGTLSNTRFQTPVGPWSLTRDIALDYRNKEQKISIGPHCWA
;
A
#
# COMPACT_ATOMS: atom_id res chain seq x y z
N MET A 1 -27.66 -2.10 -0.79
CA MET A 1 -26.38 -2.15 -1.53
C MET A 1 -26.32 -0.92 -2.42
N MET A 2 -25.49 0.08 -2.09
CA MET A 2 -25.32 1.27 -2.92
C MET A 2 -23.98 1.17 -3.66
N PRO A 3 -23.95 1.01 -4.99
CA PRO A 3 -22.72 1.16 -5.76
C PRO A 3 -22.35 2.65 -5.74
N ASN A 4 -21.31 3.02 -5.01
CA ASN A 4 -20.78 4.37 -5.06
C ASN A 4 -19.82 4.42 -6.25
N THR A 5 -20.27 5.06 -7.32
CA THR A 5 -19.39 5.39 -8.44
C THR A 5 -18.58 6.63 -8.05
N ILE A 6 -17.26 6.50 -8.09
CA ILE A 6 -16.37 7.64 -8.00
C ILE A 6 -16.29 8.24 -9.40
N ASN A 7 -16.76 9.47 -9.54
CA ASN A 7 -16.60 10.26 -10.74
C ASN A 7 -16.23 11.69 -10.35
N ALA A 8 -14.93 11.95 -10.25
CA ALA A 8 -14.37 13.26 -9.98
C ALA A 8 -13.66 13.76 -11.23
N PRO A 9 -14.35 14.54 -12.10
CA PRO A 9 -13.74 15.14 -13.29
C PRO A 9 -12.80 16.30 -12.95
N GLY A 10 -12.85 16.82 -11.71
CA GLY A 10 -11.90 17.74 -11.10
C GLY A 10 -11.79 17.45 -9.60
N LEU A 11 -10.57 17.26 -9.09
CA LEU A 11 -10.29 16.90 -7.69
C LEU A 11 -10.02 18.12 -6.78
N ASP A 12 -10.04 19.32 -7.35
CA ASP A 12 -9.80 20.60 -6.70
C ASP A 12 -10.80 20.91 -5.59
N ASN A 13 -12.04 20.44 -5.77
CA ASN A 13 -13.10 20.54 -4.75
C ASN A 13 -12.86 19.65 -3.52
N ALA A 14 -12.02 18.62 -3.62
CA ALA A 14 -11.68 17.73 -2.50
C ALA A 14 -10.48 18.25 -1.69
N LEU A 15 -9.53 18.89 -2.36
CA LEU A 15 -8.35 19.50 -1.76
C LEU A 15 -7.89 20.69 -2.64
N PRO A 16 -7.79 21.92 -2.09
CA PRO A 16 -7.34 23.08 -2.87
C PRO A 16 -6.00 22.83 -3.56
N GLY A 17 -5.95 23.11 -4.86
CA GLY A 17 -4.75 22.92 -5.69
C GLY A 17 -4.52 21.49 -6.22
N LEU A 18 -5.39 20.53 -5.89
CA LEU A 18 -5.33 19.18 -6.44
C LEU A 18 -5.99 19.13 -7.83
N GLY A 19 -5.20 18.96 -8.88
CA GLY A 19 -5.67 18.74 -10.24
C GLY A 19 -5.77 17.26 -10.60
N GLY A 20 -6.43 16.99 -11.73
CA GLY A 20 -6.55 15.65 -12.31
C GLY A 20 -7.97 15.07 -12.19
N THR A 21 -8.08 13.78 -12.51
CA THR A 21 -9.36 13.08 -12.51
C THR A 21 -9.28 11.77 -11.75
N ALA A 22 -10.39 11.34 -11.16
CA ALA A 22 -10.54 10.00 -10.60
C ALA A 22 -11.88 9.40 -11.05
N LYS A 23 -11.81 8.18 -11.57
CA LYS A 23 -12.97 7.39 -11.96
C LYS A 23 -12.85 6.01 -11.37
N GLY A 24 -13.94 5.47 -10.85
CA GLY A 24 -13.88 4.15 -10.27
C GLY A 24 -15.21 3.69 -9.71
N LEU A 25 -15.22 2.45 -9.28
CA LEU A 25 -16.36 1.82 -8.67
C LEU A 25 -15.94 1.30 -7.30
N VAL A 26 -16.69 1.71 -6.29
CA VAL A 26 -16.60 1.13 -4.96
C VAL A 26 -17.94 0.48 -4.65
N LYS A 27 -17.90 -0.82 -4.35
CA LYS A 27 -19.09 -1.61 -3.99
C LYS A 27 -18.88 -2.20 -2.61
N VAL A 28 -19.82 -1.90 -1.72
CA VAL A 28 -19.95 -2.60 -0.44
C VAL A 28 -21.09 -3.60 -0.58
N ARG A 29 -20.82 -4.86 -0.27
CA ARG A 29 -21.75 -6.00 -0.32
C ARG A 29 -21.69 -6.76 1.01
N GLY A 30 -22.59 -7.73 1.18
CA GLY A 30 -22.68 -8.50 2.44
C GLY A 30 -23.55 -7.83 3.50
N THR A 31 -23.50 -8.35 4.72
CA THR A 31 -24.19 -7.78 5.88
C THR A 31 -23.29 -6.78 6.61
N VAL A 32 -23.81 -6.14 7.65
CA VAL A 32 -23.01 -5.24 8.51
C VAL A 32 -21.91 -6.01 9.24
N GLU A 33 -22.19 -7.26 9.61
CA GLU A 33 -21.29 -8.17 10.34
C GLU A 33 -20.29 -8.86 9.41
N ALA A 34 -20.64 -9.01 8.12
CA ALA A 34 -19.85 -9.71 7.12
C ALA A 34 -19.70 -8.89 5.82
N PRO A 35 -19.17 -7.64 5.87
CA PRO A 35 -19.07 -6.82 4.68
C PRO A 35 -17.96 -7.32 3.74
N GLN A 36 -18.19 -7.12 2.44
CA GLN A 36 -17.21 -7.24 1.39
C GLN A 36 -17.08 -5.90 0.67
N LEU A 37 -15.85 -5.41 0.58
CA LEU A 37 -15.47 -4.21 -0.14
C LEU A 37 -14.80 -4.60 -1.46
N LEU A 38 -15.34 -4.11 -2.56
CA LEU A 38 -14.76 -4.19 -3.90
C LEU A 38 -14.42 -2.79 -4.37
N ALA A 39 -13.19 -2.59 -4.85
CA ALA A 39 -12.73 -1.33 -5.40
C ALA A 39 -12.02 -1.57 -6.74
N ASP A 40 -12.37 -0.80 -7.77
CA ASP A 40 -11.58 -0.59 -8.99
C ASP A 40 -11.58 0.91 -9.25
N ILE A 41 -10.45 1.56 -8.97
CA ILE A 41 -10.30 3.01 -9.05
C ILE A 41 -9.11 3.31 -9.96
N THR A 42 -9.32 4.22 -10.90
CA THR A 42 -8.28 4.76 -11.76
C THR A 42 -8.31 6.29 -11.67
N ALA A 43 -7.19 6.86 -11.24
CA ALA A 43 -6.97 8.30 -11.25
C ALA A 43 -5.89 8.65 -12.27
N ARG A 44 -6.03 9.80 -12.94
CA ARG A 44 -5.15 10.21 -14.04
C ARG A 44 -4.82 11.69 -13.99
N GLY A 45 -3.59 12.01 -14.38
CA GLY A 45 -3.09 13.38 -14.48
C GLY A 45 -3.19 14.14 -13.16
N LEU A 46 -2.93 13.44 -12.05
CA LEU A 46 -2.95 14.03 -10.72
C LEU A 46 -1.82 15.05 -10.61
N ARG A 47 -2.14 16.23 -10.08
CA ARG A 47 -1.16 17.31 -9.87
C ARG A 47 -1.45 17.98 -8.55
N TRP A 48 -0.42 18.25 -7.78
CA TRP A 48 -0.53 19.03 -6.56
C TRP A 48 0.78 19.76 -6.31
N GLN A 49 0.75 21.09 -6.41
CA GLN A 49 1.96 21.90 -6.39
C GLN A 49 2.94 21.42 -7.48
N GLU A 50 4.18 21.06 -7.11
CA GLU A 50 5.20 20.54 -8.03
C GLU A 50 5.13 19.02 -8.24
N LEU A 51 4.31 18.31 -7.45
CA LEU A 51 4.08 16.88 -7.59
C LEU A 51 3.12 16.60 -8.74
N SER A 52 3.48 15.64 -9.59
CA SER A 52 2.60 15.09 -10.62
C SER A 52 2.65 13.57 -10.62
N VAL A 53 1.52 12.94 -10.94
CA VAL A 53 1.38 11.49 -11.11
C VAL A 53 0.54 11.24 -12.35
N ALA A 54 1.07 10.51 -13.33
CA ALA A 54 0.34 10.26 -14.57
C ALA A 54 -0.88 9.37 -14.34
N GLN A 55 -0.72 8.30 -13.56
CA GLN A 55 -1.81 7.36 -13.28
C GLN A 55 -1.65 6.67 -11.93
N VAL A 56 -2.78 6.47 -11.25
CA VAL A 56 -2.92 5.58 -10.09
C VAL A 56 -4.03 4.58 -10.41
N ARG A 57 -3.76 3.29 -10.28
CA ARG A 57 -4.76 2.21 -10.33
C ARG A 57 -4.77 1.47 -9.01
N VAL A 58 -5.96 1.31 -8.45
CA VAL A 58 -6.20 0.57 -7.21
C VAL A 58 -7.28 -0.47 -7.47
N GLU A 59 -6.94 -1.73 -7.24
CA GLU A 59 -7.89 -2.84 -7.26
C GLU A 59 -7.90 -3.50 -5.88
N GLY A 60 -9.09 -3.70 -5.32
CA GLY A 60 -9.23 -4.29 -3.99
C GLY A 60 -10.44 -5.20 -3.90
N ASP A 61 -10.26 -6.34 -3.24
CA ASP A 61 -11.35 -7.22 -2.80
C ASP A 61 -11.03 -7.66 -1.37
N ILE A 62 -11.72 -7.06 -0.40
CA ILE A 62 -11.52 -7.29 1.03
C ILE A 62 -12.83 -7.76 1.64
N LYS A 63 -12.77 -8.88 2.35
CA LYS A 63 -13.89 -9.47 3.08
C LYS A 63 -13.57 -9.40 4.56
N SER A 64 -14.54 -8.97 5.35
CA SER A 64 -14.45 -8.98 6.81
C SER A 64 -15.57 -9.86 7.33
N THR A 65 -15.38 -11.19 7.28
CA THR A 65 -16.29 -12.16 7.91
C THR A 65 -15.76 -12.46 9.32
N ASP A 66 -15.71 -13.74 9.72
CA ASP A 66 -15.02 -14.17 10.95
C ASP A 66 -13.56 -13.69 11.01
N GLN A 67 -12.91 -13.58 9.85
CA GLN A 67 -11.56 -13.05 9.68
C GLN A 67 -11.54 -12.05 8.53
N ILE A 68 -10.65 -11.05 8.63
CA ILE A 68 -10.34 -10.17 7.50
C ILE A 68 -9.47 -10.95 6.53
N ALA A 69 -9.85 -10.95 5.25
CA ALA A 69 -9.04 -11.52 4.17
C ALA A 69 -9.31 -10.81 2.86
N GLY A 70 -8.31 -10.80 1.98
CA GLY A 70 -8.49 -10.15 0.69
C GLY A 70 -7.22 -10.03 -0.13
N LYS A 71 -7.34 -9.18 -1.15
CA LYS A 71 -6.24 -8.72 -1.98
C LYS A 71 -6.35 -7.21 -2.24
N LEU A 72 -5.20 -6.57 -2.39
CA LEU A 72 -5.06 -5.18 -2.77
C LEU A 72 -3.90 -5.07 -3.74
N ASP A 73 -4.16 -4.51 -4.92
CA ASP A 73 -3.18 -4.24 -5.94
C ASP A 73 -3.19 -2.74 -6.24
N VAL A 74 -2.05 -2.09 -6.02
CA VAL A 74 -1.86 -0.66 -6.30
C VAL A 74 -0.73 -0.52 -7.30
N ARG A 75 -0.99 0.26 -8.35
CA ARG A 75 -0.02 0.63 -9.37
C ARG A 75 -0.03 2.14 -9.53
N VAL A 76 1.13 2.75 -9.36
CA VAL A 76 1.34 4.20 -9.55
C VAL A 76 2.39 4.39 -10.61
N GLU A 77 2.08 5.19 -11.62
CA GLU A 77 2.94 5.39 -12.79
C GLU A 77 3.34 6.87 -12.91
N GLN A 78 4.62 7.08 -13.23
CA GLN A 78 5.22 8.38 -13.55
C GLN A 78 4.93 9.43 -12.48
N ILE A 79 5.49 9.21 -11.28
CA ILE A 79 5.53 10.19 -10.20
C ILE A 79 6.70 11.12 -10.47
N SER A 80 6.45 12.43 -10.51
CA SER A 80 7.49 13.44 -10.73
C SER A 80 7.30 14.62 -9.79
N GLN A 81 8.39 15.03 -9.16
CA GLN A 81 8.55 16.30 -8.43
C GLN A 81 10.03 16.73 -8.57
N PRO A 82 10.47 17.91 -8.10
CA PRO A 82 11.89 18.26 -8.19
C PRO A 82 12.79 17.17 -7.61
N ASP A 83 13.84 16.83 -8.35
CA ASP A 83 14.84 15.81 -8.03
C ASP A 83 14.34 14.37 -7.88
N VAL A 84 13.07 14.09 -8.20
CA VAL A 84 12.46 12.76 -8.07
C VAL A 84 11.67 12.42 -9.33
N ASN A 85 12.01 11.30 -9.94
CA ASN A 85 11.29 10.72 -11.07
C ASN A 85 11.12 9.22 -10.88
N ILE A 86 9.95 8.81 -10.39
CA ILE A 86 9.60 7.40 -10.19
C ILE A 86 8.71 6.93 -11.33
N ASN A 87 9.26 6.06 -12.17
CA ASN A 87 8.55 5.51 -13.31
C ASN A 87 7.38 4.63 -12.89
N LEU A 88 7.58 3.80 -11.85
CA LEU A 88 6.61 2.82 -11.40
C LEU A 88 6.75 2.49 -9.92
N VAL A 89 5.63 2.50 -9.21
CA VAL A 89 5.46 1.87 -7.89
C VAL A 89 4.38 0.81 -7.99
N THR A 90 4.67 -0.40 -7.51
CA THR A 90 3.68 -1.46 -7.34
C THR A 90 3.64 -1.92 -5.90
N LEU A 91 2.45 -1.98 -5.33
CA LEU A 91 2.18 -2.57 -4.03
C LEU A 91 1.12 -3.66 -4.21
N ASN A 92 1.46 -4.89 -3.85
CA ASN A 92 0.55 -6.02 -3.85
C ASN A 92 0.44 -6.54 -2.43
N ALA A 93 -0.78 -6.71 -1.92
CA ALA A 93 -1.03 -7.32 -0.62
C ALA A 93 -2.12 -8.39 -0.77
N LYS A 94 -1.97 -9.52 -0.08
CA LYS A 94 -2.94 -10.63 -0.13
C LYS A 94 -2.91 -11.45 1.16
N GLY A 95 -3.98 -12.21 1.38
CA GLY A 95 -4.07 -13.18 2.47
C GLY A 95 -5.12 -12.80 3.51
N SER A 96 -5.03 -13.40 4.69
CA SER A 96 -5.89 -13.12 5.84
C SER A 96 -5.15 -12.37 6.93
N GLU A 97 -5.87 -11.84 7.92
CA GLU A 97 -5.25 -11.26 9.10
C GLU A 97 -4.30 -12.24 9.79
N LYS A 98 -4.60 -13.55 9.78
CA LYS A 98 -3.76 -14.59 10.37
C LYS A 98 -2.53 -14.92 9.53
N GLN A 99 -2.56 -14.67 8.23
CA GLN A 99 -1.43 -14.86 7.32
C GLN A 99 -1.59 -13.97 6.09
N HIS A 100 -0.78 -12.93 5.99
CA HIS A 100 -0.79 -12.01 4.86
C HIS A 100 0.62 -11.74 4.37
N GLU A 101 0.70 -11.40 3.09
CA GLU A 101 1.92 -11.04 2.39
C GLU A 101 1.72 -9.69 1.72
N LEU A 102 2.76 -8.88 1.75
CA LEU A 102 2.87 -7.60 1.07
C LEU A 102 4.18 -7.57 0.29
N GLN A 103 4.10 -7.06 -0.94
CA GLN A 103 5.24 -6.86 -1.80
C GLN A 103 5.20 -5.44 -2.35
N LEU A 104 6.29 -4.71 -2.15
CA LEU A 104 6.49 -3.38 -2.69
C LEU A 104 7.65 -3.42 -3.68
N ARG A 105 7.47 -2.77 -4.83
CA ARG A 105 8.55 -2.47 -5.78
C ARG A 105 8.47 -1.02 -6.21
N ILE A 106 9.63 -0.40 -6.35
CA ILE A 106 9.80 0.98 -6.79
C ILE A 106 10.84 0.97 -7.91
N GLN A 107 10.55 1.64 -9.01
CA GLN A 107 11.44 1.79 -10.16
C GLN A 107 11.53 3.26 -10.52
N GLY A 108 12.72 3.84 -10.40
CA GLY A 108 13.00 5.21 -10.78
C GLY A 108 14.16 5.79 -9.99
N GLU A 109 14.24 7.12 -10.01
CA GLU A 109 15.30 7.92 -9.41
C GLU A 109 14.71 8.91 -8.40
N PRO A 110 15.40 9.19 -7.28
CA PRO A 110 16.72 8.67 -6.93
C PRO A 110 16.67 7.28 -6.24
N VAL A 111 15.47 6.71 -6.09
CA VAL A 111 15.27 5.47 -5.35
C VAL A 111 14.58 4.41 -6.21
N SER A 112 15.21 3.25 -6.30
CA SER A 112 14.63 2.03 -6.85
C SER A 112 14.82 0.90 -5.87
N GLY A 113 13.95 -0.10 -5.88
CA GLY A 113 14.10 -1.22 -4.94
C GLY A 113 12.84 -2.04 -4.75
N GLN A 114 12.91 -2.91 -3.75
CA GLN A 114 11.83 -3.79 -3.36
C GLN A 114 11.93 -4.18 -1.90
N LEU A 115 10.81 -4.62 -1.35
CA LEU A 115 10.74 -5.34 -0.08
C LEU A 115 9.58 -6.34 -0.10
N ASN A 116 9.73 -7.41 0.68
CA ASN A 116 8.66 -8.34 0.98
C ASN A 116 8.38 -8.30 2.49
N LEU A 117 7.10 -8.33 2.86
CA LEU A 117 6.65 -8.43 4.24
C LEU A 117 5.64 -9.56 4.34
N ALA A 118 5.90 -10.54 5.20
CA ALA A 118 4.90 -11.54 5.60
C ALA A 118 4.49 -11.29 7.05
N GLY A 119 3.24 -11.52 7.41
CA GLY A 119 2.76 -11.26 8.76
C GLY A 119 1.51 -12.02 9.16
N SER A 120 1.23 -11.95 10.46
CA SER A 120 0.09 -12.57 11.14
C SER A 120 -0.36 -11.68 12.29
N PHE A 121 -1.67 -11.48 12.43
CA PHE A 121 -2.30 -10.75 13.49
C PHE A 121 -3.12 -11.68 14.39
N ASP A 122 -2.90 -11.59 15.69
CA ASP A 122 -3.73 -12.23 16.69
C ASP A 122 -4.66 -11.21 17.37
N ARG A 123 -5.96 -11.31 17.09
CA ARG A 123 -6.99 -10.43 17.68
C ARG A 123 -7.08 -10.53 19.20
N LYS A 124 -6.83 -11.70 19.80
CA LYS A 124 -6.97 -11.89 21.25
C LYS A 124 -5.79 -11.25 21.99
N GLU A 125 -4.58 -11.44 21.45
CA GLU A 125 -3.37 -10.83 21.99
C GLU A 125 -3.24 -9.34 21.58
N GLU A 126 -3.97 -8.91 20.55
CA GLU A 126 -3.77 -7.64 19.83
C GLU A 126 -2.30 -7.48 19.41
N ARG A 127 -1.76 -8.55 18.84
CA ARG A 127 -0.35 -8.67 18.54
C ARG A 127 -0.17 -8.99 17.07
N TRP A 128 0.65 -8.20 16.39
CA TRP A 128 1.08 -8.48 15.04
C TRP A 128 2.53 -8.96 15.04
N LYS A 129 2.78 -10.06 14.34
CA LYS A 129 4.13 -10.55 14.08
C LYS A 129 4.36 -10.55 12.58
N GLY A 130 5.56 -10.19 12.17
CA GLY A 130 5.93 -10.22 10.76
C GLY A 130 7.40 -10.47 10.54
N THR A 131 7.73 -10.70 9.27
CA THR A 131 9.08 -10.90 8.77
C THR A 131 9.27 -10.02 7.55
N LEU A 132 10.22 -9.10 7.64
CA LEU A 132 10.69 -8.30 6.51
C LEU A 132 11.84 -9.04 5.83
N SER A 133 11.71 -9.31 4.54
CA SER A 133 12.68 -10.08 3.77
C SER A 133 12.87 -9.49 2.37
N ASN A 134 13.92 -9.94 1.67
CA ASN A 134 14.18 -9.58 0.28
C ASN A 134 14.16 -8.05 0.04
N THR A 135 14.62 -7.28 1.03
CA THR A 135 14.65 -5.83 0.99
C THR A 135 15.95 -5.36 0.38
N ARG A 136 15.85 -4.58 -0.70
CA ARG A 136 16.97 -3.92 -1.36
C ARG A 136 16.51 -2.61 -1.96
N PHE A 137 17.28 -1.54 -1.74
CA PHE A 137 17.03 -0.23 -2.30
C PHE A 137 18.33 0.36 -2.81
N GLN A 138 18.30 0.90 -4.03
CA GLN A 138 19.32 1.80 -4.52
C GLN A 138 18.93 3.20 -4.08
N THR A 139 19.85 3.93 -3.46
CA THR A 139 19.63 5.29 -2.98
C THR A 139 20.84 6.17 -3.34
N PRO A 140 20.73 7.51 -3.29
CA PRO A 140 21.87 8.41 -3.56
C PRO A 140 23.08 8.16 -2.67
N VAL A 141 22.86 7.67 -1.45
CA VAL A 141 23.92 7.40 -0.47
C VAL A 141 24.48 5.98 -0.57
N GLY A 142 24.05 5.20 -1.56
CA GLY A 142 24.49 3.83 -1.81
C GLY A 142 23.36 2.79 -1.79
N PRO A 143 23.65 1.54 -2.18
CA PRO A 143 22.70 0.45 -2.08
C PRO A 143 22.51 0.05 -0.61
N TRP A 144 21.27 -0.19 -0.22
CA TRP A 144 20.88 -0.69 1.10
C TRP A 144 20.20 -2.04 0.90
N SER A 145 20.73 -3.08 1.52
CA SER A 145 20.18 -4.43 1.42
C SER A 145 20.12 -5.12 2.77
N LEU A 146 19.07 -5.92 2.98
CA LEU A 146 19.03 -6.81 4.13
C LEU A 146 19.88 -8.05 3.85
N THR A 147 20.80 -8.33 4.78
CA THR A 147 21.61 -9.55 4.74
C THR A 147 20.88 -10.75 5.34
N ARG A 148 19.87 -10.50 6.17
CA ARG A 148 18.99 -11.49 6.79
C ARG A 148 17.59 -10.92 7.00
N ASP A 149 16.63 -11.83 7.10
CA ASP A 149 15.26 -11.48 7.44
C ASP A 149 15.18 -10.81 8.83
N ILE A 150 14.36 -9.76 8.92
CA ILE A 150 14.10 -9.04 10.17
C ILE A 150 12.75 -9.46 10.72
N ALA A 151 12.75 -10.03 11.92
CA ALA A 151 11.52 -10.26 12.68
C ALA A 151 10.96 -8.94 13.23
N LEU A 152 9.65 -8.76 13.14
CA LEU A 152 8.91 -7.62 13.65
C LEU A 152 7.83 -8.14 14.62
N ASP A 153 7.68 -7.47 15.76
CA ASP A 153 6.68 -7.80 16.77
C ASP A 153 6.05 -6.51 17.30
N TYR A 154 4.82 -6.24 16.90
CA TYR A 154 4.03 -5.11 17.38
C TYR A 154 2.99 -5.60 18.37
N ARG A 155 3.02 -5.03 19.58
CA ARG A 155 2.11 -5.35 20.68
C ARG A 155 1.24 -4.13 20.94
N ASN A 156 -0.01 -4.16 20.47
CA ASN A 156 -0.89 -2.99 20.52
C ASN A 156 -1.21 -2.57 21.95
N LYS A 157 -1.44 -3.53 22.86
CA LYS A 157 -1.72 -3.24 24.28
C LYS A 157 -0.59 -2.46 24.96
N GLU A 158 0.65 -2.69 24.52
CA GLU A 158 1.85 -2.02 25.04
C GLU A 158 2.25 -0.81 24.19
N GLN A 159 1.62 -0.60 23.03
CA GLN A 159 2.01 0.37 21.99
C GLN A 159 3.50 0.26 21.64
N LYS A 160 4.02 -0.97 21.61
CA LYS A 160 5.45 -1.24 21.46
C LYS A 160 5.72 -2.01 20.18
N ILE A 161 6.73 -1.54 19.44
CA ILE A 161 7.34 -2.28 18.34
C ILE A 161 8.70 -2.83 18.77
N SER A 162 8.90 -4.12 18.55
CA SER A 162 10.20 -4.77 18.68
C SER A 162 10.69 -5.15 17.28
N ILE A 163 11.91 -4.74 16.97
CA ILE A 163 12.57 -5.01 15.70
C ILE A 163 13.73 -5.95 16.01
N GLY A 164 13.75 -7.11 15.37
CA GLY A 164 14.80 -8.10 15.52
C GLY A 164 16.17 -7.55 15.08
N PRO A 165 17.26 -8.26 15.40
CA PRO A 165 18.60 -7.87 14.99
C PRO A 165 18.69 -7.65 13.47
N HIS A 166 19.06 -6.44 13.06
CA HIS A 166 19.10 -6.03 11.66
C HIS A 166 20.53 -5.68 11.24
N CYS A 167 20.92 -6.13 10.06
CA CYS A 167 22.20 -5.81 9.46
C CYS A 167 21.92 -5.34 8.04
N TRP A 168 22.40 -4.14 7.73
CA TRP A 168 22.24 -3.49 6.43
C TRP A 168 23.61 -3.46 5.75
N ALA A 169 23.66 -3.81 4.49
CA ALA A 169 24.87 -3.77 3.67
C ALA A 169 24.62 -3.05 2.34
#